data_AF-A0A1Z4BXA0-F1
#
_entry.id   AF-A0A1Z4BXA0-F1
#
_cell.length_a   1.000
_cell.length_b   1.000
_cell.length_c   1.000
_cell.angle_alpha   90.00
_cell.angle_beta   90.00
_cell.angle_gamma   90.00
#
_symmetry.space_group_name_H-M   'P 1'
#
loop_
_entity.id
_entity.type
_entity.pdbx_description
1 polymer ?
#
loop_
_entity_poly.entity_id
_entity_poly.type
_entity_poly.pdbx_seq_one_letter_code
_entity_poly.pdbx_strand_id
1 'polypeptide(L)'
;MQAYPLLISGLPNSDTLQVWQKNGIRCLLNVSGIDIFELYPDYNLAAFTVAQFTFADIFTLAPPVEATALADSDLGSLYVQLTDSHQRQALLAAVQCLQAQLQNRIPTSVFCHRGQGRSPLVAAAAYQHFYQETGQQAIARILAQHRPAVFTRLSLSALHWCASQLPT
;
A
#
# COMPACT_ATOMS: atom_id res chain seq x y z
N MET A 1 -15.27 -15.43 6.42
CA MET A 1 -14.45 -15.02 5.26
C MET A 1 -13.01 -15.44 5.53
N GLN A 2 -12.42 -16.24 4.64
CA GLN A 2 -11.01 -16.60 4.75
C GLN A 2 -10.17 -15.36 4.40
N ALA A 3 -9.22 -14.98 5.24
CA ALA A 3 -8.35 -13.85 4.97
C ALA A 3 -7.46 -14.18 3.76
N TYR A 4 -7.50 -13.35 2.71
CA TYR A 4 -6.61 -13.51 1.57
C TYR A 4 -5.19 -13.13 2.00
N PRO A 5 -4.16 -13.88 1.56
CA PRO A 5 -2.78 -13.59 1.93
C PRO A 5 -2.31 -12.31 1.23
N LEU A 6 -2.51 -11.18 1.91
CA LEU A 6 -1.83 -9.92 1.66
C LEU A 6 -0.67 -9.81 2.64
N LEU A 7 0.53 -9.65 2.11
CA LEU A 7 1.71 -9.33 2.90
C LEU A 7 2.08 -7.86 2.71
N ILE A 8 2.45 -7.19 3.80
CA ILE A 8 2.98 -5.83 3.79
C ILE A 8 4.41 -5.90 4.30
N SER A 9 5.35 -5.31 3.58
CA SER A 9 6.75 -5.34 3.98
C SER A 9 7.56 -4.13 3.52
N GLY A 10 8.81 -4.09 3.97
CA GLY A 10 9.87 -3.32 3.32
C GLY A 10 10.38 -4.01 2.06
N LEU A 11 11.39 -3.42 1.43
CA LEU A 11 12.03 -3.95 0.23
C LEU A 11 12.62 -5.34 0.54
N PRO A 12 12.24 -6.40 -0.21
CA PRO A 12 12.73 -7.74 0.07
C PRO A 12 14.21 -7.91 -0.28
N ASN A 13 14.87 -8.91 0.28
CA ASN A 13 16.12 -9.44 -0.29
C ASN A 13 15.82 -10.74 -1.05
N SER A 14 16.83 -11.31 -1.72
CA SER A 14 16.68 -12.55 -2.49
C SER A 14 16.10 -13.71 -1.66
N ASP A 15 16.53 -13.87 -0.41
CA ASP A 15 16.04 -14.92 0.48
C ASP A 15 14.55 -14.72 0.82
N THR A 16 14.15 -13.46 1.04
CA THR A 16 12.76 -13.09 1.29
C THR A 16 11.88 -13.44 0.09
N LEU A 17 12.34 -13.17 -1.14
CA LEU A 17 11.62 -13.55 -2.36
C LEU A 17 11.43 -15.07 -2.45
N GLN A 18 12.47 -15.86 -2.15
CA GLN A 18 12.36 -17.33 -2.14
C GLN A 18 11.35 -17.84 -1.09
N VAL A 19 11.36 -17.24 0.11
CA VAL A 19 10.39 -17.57 1.16
C VAL A 19 8.97 -17.22 0.71
N TRP A 20 8.76 -16.05 0.10
CA TRP A 20 7.44 -15.65 -0.40
C TRP A 20 6.92 -16.58 -1.50
N GLN A 21 7.79 -16.97 -2.43
CA GLN A 21 7.43 -17.94 -3.47
C GLN A 21 6.95 -19.27 -2.87
N LYS A 22 7.71 -19.80 -1.90
CA LYS A 22 7.38 -21.04 -1.16
C LYS A 22 6.07 -20.92 -0.39
N ASN A 23 5.79 -19.73 0.17
CA ASN A 23 4.55 -19.43 0.90
C ASN A 23 3.36 -19.11 -0.03
N GLY A 24 3.52 -19.24 -1.34
CA GLY A 24 2.41 -19.09 -2.28
C GLY A 24 2.16 -17.67 -2.77
N ILE A 25 3.00 -16.68 -2.45
CA ILE A 25 2.91 -15.34 -3.04
C ILE A 25 3.11 -15.45 -4.55
N ARG A 26 2.27 -14.74 -5.32
CA ARG A 26 2.28 -14.75 -6.79
C ARG A 26 2.37 -13.36 -7.41
N CYS A 27 2.04 -12.32 -6.65
CA CYS A 27 2.14 -10.94 -7.11
C CYS A 27 3.06 -10.11 -6.20
N LEU A 28 3.94 -9.33 -6.82
CA LEU A 28 4.79 -8.33 -6.19
C LEU A 28 4.30 -6.94 -6.60
N LEU A 29 3.80 -6.17 -5.64
CA LEU A 29 3.35 -4.80 -5.85
C LEU A 29 4.36 -3.85 -5.21
N ASN A 30 5.27 -3.32 -6.04
CA ASN A 30 6.32 -2.40 -5.64
C ASN A 30 5.82 -0.96 -5.64
N VAL A 31 5.89 -0.30 -4.48
CA VAL A 31 5.63 1.14 -4.30
C VAL A 31 6.83 1.87 -3.69
N SER A 32 8.05 1.34 -3.89
CA SER A 32 9.30 1.88 -3.33
C SER A 32 9.90 3.03 -4.15
N GLY A 33 9.52 3.16 -5.42
CA GLY A 33 10.14 4.08 -6.38
C GLY A 33 11.53 3.64 -6.87
N ILE A 34 11.96 2.43 -6.52
CA ILE A 34 13.17 1.79 -7.05
C ILE A 34 12.73 0.74 -8.06
N ASP A 35 13.38 0.68 -9.23
CA ASP A 35 13.10 -0.38 -10.21
C ASP A 35 13.64 -1.72 -9.70
N ILE A 36 12.75 -2.68 -9.42
CA ILE A 36 13.18 -3.97 -8.90
C ILE A 36 13.91 -4.82 -9.94
N PHE A 37 13.73 -4.57 -11.24
CA PHE A 37 14.44 -5.30 -12.29
C PHE A 37 15.93 -4.93 -12.34
N GLU A 38 16.31 -3.77 -11.81
CA GLU A 38 17.71 -3.38 -11.64
C GLU A 38 18.34 -3.99 -10.37
N LEU A 39 17.50 -4.35 -9.38
CA LEU A 39 17.95 -4.86 -8.09
C LEU A 39 18.12 -6.38 -8.05
N TYR A 40 17.26 -7.11 -8.75
CA TYR A 40 17.25 -8.56 -8.72
C TYR A 40 17.43 -9.13 -10.13
N PRO A 41 18.18 -10.24 -10.25
CA PRO A 41 18.24 -10.95 -11.51
C PRO A 41 16.89 -11.58 -11.85
N ASP A 42 16.59 -11.71 -13.15
CA ASP A 42 15.30 -12.20 -13.66
C ASP A 42 14.83 -13.51 -13.02
N TYR A 43 15.75 -14.44 -12.73
CA TYR A 43 15.40 -15.72 -12.14
C TYR A 43 14.79 -15.60 -10.73
N ASN A 44 15.07 -14.53 -9.99
CA ASN A 44 14.42 -14.25 -8.69
C ASN A 44 12.98 -13.76 -8.87
N LEU A 45 12.67 -13.13 -10.00
CA LEU A 45 11.38 -12.50 -10.27
C LEU A 45 10.46 -13.37 -11.14
N ALA A 46 11.01 -14.37 -11.84
CA ALA A 46 10.31 -15.21 -12.81
C ALA A 46 9.06 -15.93 -12.26
N ALA A 47 8.98 -16.14 -10.94
CA ALA A 47 7.83 -16.79 -10.29
C ALA A 47 6.68 -15.81 -9.95
N PHE A 48 6.85 -14.52 -10.20
CA PHE A 48 5.92 -13.48 -9.79
C PHE A 48 5.39 -12.68 -10.96
N THR A 49 4.13 -12.27 -10.87
CA THR A 49 3.65 -11.09 -11.59
C THR A 49 4.14 -9.86 -10.85
N VAL A 50 4.79 -8.93 -11.55
CA VAL A 50 5.35 -7.71 -10.96
C VAL A 50 4.56 -6.50 -11.43
N ALA A 51 4.10 -5.67 -10.49
CA ALA A 51 3.55 -4.35 -10.74
C ALA A 51 4.37 -3.30 -9.99
N GLN A 52 4.77 -2.22 -10.66
CA GLN A 52 5.59 -1.16 -10.07
C GLN A 52 4.90 0.20 -10.22
N PHE A 53 4.81 0.94 -9.12
CA PHE A 53 4.24 2.28 -9.09
C PHE A 53 5.15 3.21 -8.30
N THR A 54 5.49 4.36 -8.90
CA THR A 54 6.44 5.31 -8.31
C THR A 54 5.73 6.58 -7.86
N PHE A 55 5.78 6.86 -6.56
CA PHE A 55 5.33 8.12 -5.97
C PHE A 55 6.15 8.42 -4.69
N ALA A 56 6.18 9.70 -4.31
CA ALA A 56 7.03 10.20 -3.24
C ALA A 56 6.67 9.61 -1.87
N ASP A 57 7.67 9.40 -1.02
CA ASP A 57 7.49 8.94 0.37
C ASP A 57 7.25 10.10 1.33
N ILE A 58 6.21 10.89 1.07
CA ILE A 58 5.83 12.03 1.91
C ILE A 58 5.12 11.60 3.20
N PHE A 59 4.69 10.35 3.28
CA PHE A 59 3.89 9.79 4.38
C PHE A 59 4.67 9.56 5.67
N THR A 60 6.01 9.58 5.61
CA THR A 60 6.89 9.38 6.76
C THR A 60 7.51 10.68 7.28
N LEU A 61 7.22 11.82 6.64
CA LEU A 61 7.83 13.11 6.97
C LEU A 61 7.17 13.82 8.16
N ALA A 62 5.93 13.43 8.50
CA ALA A 62 5.15 14.02 9.58
C ALA A 62 5.10 13.10 10.81
N PRO A 63 4.83 13.64 12.01
CA PRO A 63 4.59 12.83 13.19
C PRO A 63 3.43 11.82 12.98
N PRO A 64 3.52 10.61 13.55
CA PRO A 64 2.41 9.67 13.58
C PRO A 64 1.19 10.30 14.25
N VAL A 65 0.00 9.96 13.77
CA VAL A 65 -1.27 10.42 14.34
C VAL A 65 -1.96 9.22 14.99
N GLU A 66 -2.53 9.41 16.19
CA GLU A 66 -3.40 8.39 16.76
C GLU A 66 -4.65 8.20 15.91
N ALA A 67 -5.06 6.95 15.69
CA ALA A 67 -6.21 6.61 14.84
C ALA A 67 -7.56 7.24 15.29
N THR A 68 -7.60 7.84 16.48
CA THR A 68 -8.77 8.49 17.09
C THR A 68 -8.87 9.99 16.77
N ALA A 69 -7.82 10.64 16.26
CA ALA A 69 -7.79 12.09 16.01
C ALA A 69 -8.44 12.52 14.67
N LEU A 70 -9.33 11.70 14.12
CA LEU A 70 -9.72 11.68 12.70
C LEU A 70 -10.96 12.53 12.32
N ALA A 71 -11.34 13.51 13.13
CA ALA A 71 -12.63 14.20 12.99
C ALA A 71 -12.67 15.40 12.00
N ASP A 72 -11.56 15.78 11.37
CA ASP A 72 -11.53 17.02 10.58
C ASP A 72 -11.87 16.82 9.09
N SER A 73 -12.85 17.61 8.64
CA SER A 73 -13.43 17.64 7.29
C SER A 73 -12.51 18.20 6.19
N ASP A 74 -11.32 18.70 6.53
CA ASP A 74 -10.36 19.29 5.57
C ASP A 74 -9.19 18.35 5.22
N LEU A 75 -9.31 17.06 5.54
CA LEU A 75 -8.24 16.09 5.26
C LEU A 75 -8.08 15.82 3.76
N GLY A 76 -9.11 15.88 2.93
CA GLY A 76 -8.97 15.58 1.50
C GLY A 76 -8.09 16.57 0.71
N SER A 77 -8.03 17.84 1.13
CA SER A 77 -7.35 18.91 0.41
C SER A 77 -5.82 18.86 0.58
N LEU A 78 -5.34 18.46 1.76
CA LEU A 78 -3.91 18.47 2.11
C LEU A 78 -3.05 17.62 1.15
N TYR A 79 -3.49 16.40 0.83
CA TYR A 79 -2.76 15.50 -0.07
C TYR A 79 -2.70 16.09 -1.48
N VAL A 80 -3.79 16.69 -1.96
CA VAL A 80 -3.85 17.35 -3.27
C VAL A 80 -2.91 18.55 -3.33
N GLN A 81 -2.80 19.33 -2.25
CA GLN A 81 -1.92 20.50 -2.18
C GLN A 81 -0.43 20.13 -2.18
N LEU A 82 -0.07 18.98 -1.59
CA LEU A 82 1.32 18.55 -1.41
C LEU A 82 1.83 17.61 -2.51
N THR A 83 0.98 17.24 -3.47
CA THR A 83 1.34 16.33 -4.56
C THR A 83 0.99 16.92 -5.92
N ASP A 84 1.65 16.41 -6.96
CA ASP A 84 1.23 16.65 -8.35
C ASP A 84 0.24 15.58 -8.82
N SER A 85 -0.33 15.77 -10.02
CA SER A 85 -1.30 14.83 -10.60
C SER A 85 -0.71 13.45 -10.91
N HIS A 86 0.58 13.38 -11.24
CA HIS A 86 1.25 12.12 -11.57
C HIS A 86 1.38 11.23 -10.33
N GLN A 87 1.81 11.80 -9.20
CA GLN A 87 1.89 11.09 -7.93
C GLN A 87 0.52 10.56 -7.47
N ARG A 88 -0.52 11.38 -7.62
CA ARG A 88 -1.91 10.98 -7.31
C ARG A 88 -2.39 9.83 -8.18
N GLN A 89 -2.16 9.90 -9.49
CA GLN A 89 -2.52 8.83 -10.42
C GLN A 89 -1.74 7.54 -10.12
N ALA A 90 -0.45 7.63 -9.79
CA ALA A 90 0.37 6.48 -9.41
C ALA A 90 -0.14 5.82 -8.12
N LEU A 91 -0.52 6.60 -7.10
CA LEU A 91 -1.15 6.06 -5.89
C LEU A 91 -2.46 5.35 -6.22
N LEU A 92 -3.35 6.00 -6.99
CA LEU A 92 -4.65 5.43 -7.34
C LEU A 92 -4.49 4.12 -8.13
N ALA A 93 -3.57 4.09 -9.10
CA ALA A 93 -3.27 2.90 -9.89
C ALA A 93 -2.72 1.76 -9.02
N ALA A 94 -1.87 2.06 -8.03
CA ALA A 94 -1.38 1.06 -7.08
C ALA A 94 -2.51 0.47 -6.24
N VAL A 95 -3.43 1.32 -5.76
CA VAL A 95 -4.60 0.87 -4.99
C VAL A 95 -5.52 0.00 -5.85
N GLN A 96 -5.88 0.44 -7.06
CA GLN A 96 -6.71 -0.32 -7.99
C GLN A 96 -6.08 -1.66 -8.37
N CYS A 97 -4.77 -1.69 -8.60
CA CYS A 97 -4.03 -2.91 -8.86
C CYS A 97 -4.17 -3.88 -7.69
N LEU A 98 -3.97 -3.43 -6.44
CA LEU A 98 -4.10 -4.26 -5.27
C LEU A 98 -5.54 -4.76 -5.07
N GLN A 99 -6.55 -3.92 -5.31
CA GLN A 99 -7.95 -4.32 -5.26
C GLN A 99 -8.27 -5.42 -6.26
N ALA A 100 -7.76 -5.31 -7.49
CA ALA A 100 -7.91 -6.36 -8.49
C ALA A 100 -7.25 -7.68 -8.03
N GLN A 101 -6.10 -7.63 -7.35
CA GLN A 101 -5.49 -8.83 -6.78
C GLN A 101 -6.37 -9.44 -5.68
N LEU A 102 -6.94 -8.62 -4.79
CA LEU A 102 -7.86 -9.08 -3.73
C LEU A 102 -9.12 -9.74 -4.32
N GLN A 103 -9.73 -9.11 -5.33
CA GLN A 103 -10.90 -9.63 -6.04
C GLN A 103 -10.61 -10.98 -6.71
N ASN A 104 -9.46 -11.11 -7.37
CA ASN A 104 -9.03 -12.33 -8.04
C ASN A 104 -8.39 -13.35 -7.09
N ARG A 105 -8.33 -13.06 -5.79
CA ARG A 105 -7.75 -13.91 -4.75
C ARG A 105 -6.28 -14.27 -5.00
N ILE A 106 -5.52 -13.35 -5.60
CA ILE A 106 -4.11 -13.53 -5.92
C ILE A 106 -3.26 -13.18 -4.67
N PRO A 107 -2.50 -14.13 -4.10
CA PRO A 107 -1.60 -13.86 -2.99
C PRO A 107 -0.55 -12.80 -3.36
N THR A 108 -0.57 -11.67 -2.64
CA THR A 108 0.16 -10.46 -3.04
C THR A 108 1.03 -9.95 -1.91
N SER A 109 2.27 -9.57 -2.23
CA SER A 109 3.12 -8.77 -1.34
C SER A 109 3.18 -7.34 -1.83
N VAL A 110 2.76 -6.39 -0.99
CA VAL A 110 2.91 -4.95 -1.23
C VAL A 110 4.04 -4.39 -0.39
N PHE A 111 5.01 -3.75 -1.04
CA PHE A 111 6.21 -3.28 -0.35
C PHE A 111 6.67 -1.90 -0.82
N CYS A 112 7.26 -1.17 0.12
CA CYS A 112 8.01 0.06 -0.15
C CYS A 112 9.41 -0.05 0.45
N HIS A 113 10.22 1.01 0.44
CA HIS A 113 11.60 0.94 0.94
C HIS A 113 11.68 0.39 2.38
N ARG A 114 10.90 0.96 3.32
CA ARG A 114 10.93 0.57 4.75
C ARG A 114 9.70 -0.20 5.21
N GLY A 115 8.66 -0.28 4.38
CA GLY A 115 7.38 -0.88 4.76
C GLY A 115 6.59 -0.08 5.80
N GLN A 116 6.80 1.24 5.91
CA GLN A 116 6.21 2.04 7.00
C GLN A 116 5.11 2.99 6.52
N GLY A 117 5.35 3.73 5.43
CA GLY A 117 4.39 4.72 4.91
C GLY A 117 3.59 4.20 3.72
N ARG A 118 4.24 4.14 2.54
CA ARG A 118 3.58 3.88 1.25
C ARG A 118 2.84 2.53 1.16
N SER A 119 3.51 1.41 1.46
CA SER A 119 2.86 0.10 1.34
C SER A 119 1.71 -0.11 2.33
N PRO A 120 1.80 0.30 3.62
CA PRO A 120 0.65 0.33 4.52
C PRO A 120 -0.50 1.20 4.03
N LEU A 121 -0.22 2.39 3.48
CA LEU A 121 -1.26 3.28 2.94
C LEU A 121 -2.01 2.63 1.77
N VAL A 122 -1.28 2.06 0.82
CA VAL A 122 -1.88 1.37 -0.35
C VAL A 122 -2.74 0.20 0.12
N ALA A 123 -2.26 -0.60 1.07
CA ALA A 123 -3.02 -1.68 1.67
C ALA A 123 -4.29 -1.20 2.38
N ALA A 124 -4.19 -0.13 3.18
CA ALA A 124 -5.33 0.45 3.88
C ALA A 124 -6.39 0.99 2.90
N ALA A 125 -5.98 1.72 1.86
CA ALA A 125 -6.91 2.24 0.85
C ALA A 125 -7.61 1.11 0.07
N ALA A 126 -6.87 0.06 -0.29
CA ALA A 126 -7.45 -1.09 -0.96
C ALA A 126 -8.45 -1.83 -0.06
N TYR A 127 -8.13 -2.02 1.22
CA TYR A 127 -9.04 -2.66 2.20
C TYR A 127 -10.27 -1.82 2.50
N GLN A 128 -10.12 -0.51 2.69
CA GLN A 128 -11.22 0.41 2.94
C GLN A 128 -12.30 0.22 1.87
N HIS A 129 -11.89 0.19 0.61
CA HIS A 129 -12.82 0.06 -0.49
C HIS A 129 -13.30 -1.38 -0.70
N PHE A 130 -12.39 -2.36 -0.74
CA PHE A 130 -12.73 -3.76 -1.00
C PHE A 130 -13.64 -4.38 0.06
N TYR A 131 -13.45 -4.05 1.34
CA TYR A 131 -14.27 -4.55 2.45
C TYR A 131 -15.37 -3.56 2.87
N GLN A 132 -15.52 -2.43 2.18
CA GLN A 132 -16.45 -1.35 2.56
C GLN A 132 -16.28 -0.89 4.02
N GLU A 133 -15.03 -0.84 4.46
CA GLU A 133 -14.63 -0.41 5.81
C GLU A 133 -14.47 1.11 5.87
N THR A 134 -14.58 1.69 7.06
CA THR A 134 -14.12 3.07 7.28
C THR A 134 -12.59 3.13 7.19
N GLY A 135 -12.04 4.31 6.88
CA GLY A 135 -10.58 4.48 6.87
C GLY A 135 -9.93 4.07 8.21
N GLN A 136 -10.60 4.34 9.33
CA GLN A 136 -10.15 3.93 10.66
C GLN A 136 -10.11 2.41 10.83
N GLN A 137 -11.14 1.70 10.38
CA GLN A 137 -11.17 0.23 10.40
C GLN A 137 -10.07 -0.38 9.56
N ALA A 138 -9.87 0.13 8.34
CA ALA A 138 -8.81 -0.33 7.45
C ALA A 138 -7.41 -0.10 8.06
N ILE A 139 -7.16 1.07 8.65
CA ILE A 139 -5.91 1.38 9.35
C ILE A 139 -5.68 0.44 10.54
N ALA A 140 -6.70 0.26 11.38
CA ALA A 140 -6.60 -0.65 12.53
C ALA A 140 -6.26 -2.08 12.10
N ARG A 141 -6.85 -2.55 10.99
CA ARG A 141 -6.53 -3.84 10.37
C ARG A 141 -5.07 -3.90 9.91
N ILE A 142 -4.56 -2.86 9.24
CA ILE A 142 -3.14 -2.82 8.83
C ILE A 142 -2.20 -2.84 10.04
N LEU A 143 -2.47 -2.05 11.07
CA LEU A 143 -1.65 -1.98 12.28
C LEU A 143 -1.63 -3.32 13.05
N ALA A 144 -2.75 -4.06 13.02
CA ALA A 144 -2.82 -5.40 13.60
C ALA A 144 -1.99 -6.44 12.81
N GLN A 145 -1.88 -6.28 11.48
CA GLN A 145 -1.16 -7.20 10.61
C GLN A 145 0.34 -6.86 10.46
N HIS A 146 0.69 -5.58 10.52
CA HIS A 146 2.03 -5.07 10.21
C HIS A 146 2.42 -3.93 11.17
N ARG A 147 2.98 -4.29 12.33
CA ARG A 147 3.36 -3.34 13.39
C ARG A 147 4.27 -2.17 12.96
N PRO A 148 5.21 -2.33 12.00
CA PRO A 148 6.02 -1.22 11.53
C PRO A 148 5.26 -0.12 10.77
N ALA A 149 3.98 -0.34 10.42
CA ALA A 149 3.18 0.66 9.73
C ALA A 149 3.06 1.96 10.53
N VAL A 150 3.21 3.08 9.83
CA VAL A 150 3.06 4.43 10.38
C VAL A 150 2.04 5.19 9.55
N PHE A 151 0.99 5.68 10.20
CA PHE A 151 0.01 6.56 9.59
C PHE A 151 0.18 7.98 10.13
N THR A 152 0.40 8.92 9.24
CA THR A 152 0.52 10.35 9.53
C THR A 152 -0.72 11.08 9.05
N ARG A 153 -0.85 12.37 9.38
CA ARG A 153 -1.93 13.21 8.86
C ARG A 153 -2.02 13.17 7.33
N LEU A 154 -0.87 13.02 6.65
CA LEU A 154 -0.83 12.92 5.20
C LEU A 154 -1.28 11.54 4.69
N SER A 155 -0.99 10.46 5.42
CA SER A 155 -1.55 9.13 5.12
C SER A 155 -3.08 9.16 5.20
N LEU A 156 -3.62 9.80 6.25
CA LEU A 156 -5.07 9.94 6.46
C LEU A 156 -5.72 10.78 5.35
N SER A 157 -5.08 11.89 5.01
CA SER A 157 -5.47 12.75 3.90
C SER A 157 -5.52 12.01 2.56
N ALA A 158 -4.48 11.25 2.24
CA ALA A 158 -4.41 10.45 1.02
C ALA A 158 -5.46 9.33 1.00
N LEU A 159 -5.71 8.69 2.16
CA LEU A 159 -6.74 7.67 2.31
C LEU A 159 -8.14 8.23 2.02
N HIS A 160 -8.46 9.40 2.60
CA HIS A 160 -9.71 10.10 2.33
C HIS A 160 -9.84 10.52 0.87
N TRP A 161 -8.74 11.03 0.28
CA TRP A 161 -8.71 11.36 -1.14
C TRP A 161 -9.00 10.12 -2.00
N CYS A 162 -8.30 8.99 -1.79
CA CYS A 162 -8.56 7.73 -2.52
C CYS A 162 -10.03 7.29 -2.45
N ALA A 163 -10.64 7.37 -1.26
CA ALA A 163 -12.05 7.02 -1.08
C ALA A 163 -13.01 7.88 -1.92
N SER A 164 -12.66 9.15 -2.17
CA SER A 164 -13.45 10.04 -3.05
C SER A 164 -13.26 9.78 -4.55
N GLN A 165 -12.19 9.06 -4.94
CA GLN A 165 -11.85 8.80 -6.34
C GLN A 165 -12.25 7.40 -6.82
N LEU A 166 -12.39 6.45 -5.90
CA LEU A 166 -12.73 5.06 -6.23
C LEU A 166 -14.26 4.87 -6.27
N PRO A 167 -14.80 4.24 -7.33
CA PRO A 167 -16.24 4.00 -7.44
C PRO A 167 -16.69 2.96 -6.42
N THR A 168 -17.70 3.27 -5.60
CA THR A 168 -18.29 2.34 -4.61
C THR A 168 -18.87 1.08 -5.24
#